data_AF-A0A1V9G592-F1
#
_entry.id   AF-A0A1V9G592-F1
#
_cell.length_a   1.000
_cell.length_b   1.000
_cell.length_c   1.000
_cell.angle_alpha   90.00
_cell.angle_beta   90.00
_cell.angle_gamma   90.00
#
_symmetry.space_group_name_H-M   'P 1'
#
loop_
_entity.id
_entity.type
_entity.pdbx_description
1 polymer ?
#
loop_
_entity_poly.entity_id
_entity_poly.type
_entity_poly.pdbx_seq_one_letter_code
_entity_poly.pdbx_strand_id
1 'polypeptide(L)'
;MPINFYYEMQQIVHYLKKAEGNKACEAVVVSNIRKHFEQGCSELVLETYLKELIKHLGLLIESNKGTLIGANYKYAYGFINTLLEMPSVKNWVKTTGL
;
A
#
# COMPACT_ATOMS: atom_id res chain seq x y z
N MET A 1 16.77 2.23 11.79
CA MET A 1 17.25 1.28 10.75
C MET A 1 16.78 1.81 9.41
N PRO A 2 17.62 1.94 8.37
CA PRO A 2 17.14 2.44 7.09
C PRO A 2 16.08 1.47 6.56
N ILE A 3 14.89 2.01 6.25
CA ILE A 3 13.80 1.22 5.69
C ILE A 3 14.24 0.78 4.28
N ASN A 4 14.32 -0.52 4.03
CA ASN A 4 14.57 -1.03 2.69
C ASN A 4 13.24 -1.08 1.92
N PHE A 5 12.86 0.07 1.35
CA PHE A 5 11.60 0.23 0.64
C PHE A 5 11.44 -0.78 -0.50
N TYR A 6 12.52 -1.14 -1.20
CA TYR A 6 12.48 -2.13 -2.28
C TYR A 6 12.05 -3.52 -1.77
N TYR A 7 12.63 -3.98 -0.66
CA TYR A 7 12.27 -5.26 -0.06
C TYR A 7 10.81 -5.26 0.43
N GLU A 8 10.36 -4.17 1.04
CA GLU A 8 8.96 -4.06 1.50
C GLU A 8 7.96 -4.01 0.36
N MET A 9 8.27 -3.32 -0.74
CA MET A 9 7.44 -3.33 -1.95
C MET A 9 7.30 -4.76 -2.50
N GLN A 10 8.39 -5.55 -2.52
CA GLN A 10 8.30 -6.96 -2.93
C GLN A 10 7.39 -7.78 -2.00
N GLN A 11 7.43 -7.53 -0.69
CA GLN A 11 6.53 -8.19 0.26
C GLN A 11 5.07 -7.81 0.02
N ILE A 12 4.78 -6.52 -0.17
CA ILE A 12 3.41 -6.07 -0.50
C ILE A 12 2.93 -6.75 -1.77
N VAL A 13 3.73 -6.75 -2.82
CA VAL A 13 3.40 -7.40 -4.10
C VAL A 13 3.13 -8.90 -3.90
N HIS A 14 3.94 -9.57 -3.08
CA HIS A 14 3.73 -10.98 -2.74
C HIS A 14 2.36 -11.22 -2.08
N TYR A 15 1.97 -10.37 -1.13
CA TYR A 15 0.66 -10.50 -0.47
C TYR A 15 -0.50 -10.12 -1.39
N LEU A 16 -0.36 -9.08 -2.21
CA LEU A 16 -1.39 -8.67 -3.18
C LEU A 16 -1.67 -9.74 -4.23
N LYS A 17 -0.68 -10.56 -4.63
CA LYS A 17 -0.90 -11.70 -5.52
C LYS A 17 -1.82 -12.77 -4.93
N LYS A 18 -1.89 -12.85 -3.59
CA LYS A 18 -2.68 -13.84 -2.84
C LYS A 18 -3.97 -13.26 -2.26
N ALA A 19 -4.17 -11.95 -2.38
CA ALA A 19 -5.34 -11.27 -1.83
C ALA A 19 -6.61 -11.67 -2.59
N GLU A 20 -7.66 -12.05 -1.85
CA GLU A 20 -8.96 -12.38 -2.43
C GLU A 20 -9.92 -11.19 -2.23
N GLY A 21 -10.07 -10.39 -3.28
CA GLY A 21 -10.95 -9.23 -3.29
C GLY A 21 -10.33 -7.94 -2.72
N ASN A 22 -11.06 -6.83 -2.88
CA ASN A 22 -10.58 -5.48 -2.57
C ASN A 22 -10.21 -5.30 -1.09
N LYS A 23 -11.03 -5.80 -0.15
CA LYS A 23 -10.77 -5.67 1.29
C LYS A 23 -9.47 -6.34 1.71
N ALA A 24 -9.12 -7.47 1.10
CA ALA A 24 -7.84 -8.13 1.37
C ALA A 24 -6.66 -7.29 0.86
N CYS A 25 -6.79 -6.63 -0.30
CA CYS A 25 -5.78 -5.71 -0.80
C CYS A 25 -5.60 -4.49 0.11
N GLU A 26 -6.70 -3.90 0.58
CA GLU A 26 -6.68 -2.78 1.53
C GLU A 26 -5.99 -3.19 2.84
N ALA A 27 -6.32 -4.36 3.39
CA ALA A 27 -5.70 -4.87 4.62
C ALA A 27 -4.18 -5.03 4.50
N VAL A 28 -3.67 -5.48 3.34
CA VAL A 28 -2.22 -5.56 3.08
C VAL A 28 -1.58 -4.17 3.16
N VAL A 29 -2.20 -3.16 2.55
CA VAL A 29 -1.70 -1.77 2.57
C VAL A 29 -1.75 -1.20 3.99
N VAL A 30 -2.88 -1.36 4.70
CA VAL A 30 -3.07 -0.86 6.07
C VAL A 30 -2.07 -1.50 7.04
N SER A 31 -1.84 -2.82 6.95
CA SER A 31 -0.88 -3.52 7.80
C SER A 31 0.53 -2.97 7.63
N ASN A 32 0.94 -2.70 6.38
CA ASN A 32 2.24 -2.10 6.12
C ASN A 32 2.33 -0.65 6.67
N ILE A 33 1.29 0.18 6.47
CA ILE A 33 1.25 1.53 7.03
C ILE A 33 1.34 1.51 8.57
N ARG A 34 0.60 0.60 9.23
CA ARG A 34 0.63 0.44 10.69
C ARG A 34 2.03 0.09 11.17
N LYS A 35 2.71 -0.86 10.49
CA LYS A 35 4.11 -1.21 10.77
C LYS A 35 5.03 0.01 10.71
N HIS A 36 4.89 0.88 9.71
CA HIS A 36 5.69 2.12 9.64
C HIS A 36 5.44 3.05 10.84
N PHE A 37 4.17 3.23 11.24
CA PHE A 37 3.87 4.05 12.40
C PHE A 37 4.40 3.45 13.71
N GLU A 38 4.32 2.13 13.89
CA GLU A 38 4.88 1.42 15.05
C GLU A 38 6.40 1.55 15.13
N GLN A 39 7.08 1.66 13.98
CA GLN A 39 8.52 1.92 13.88
C GLN A 39 8.89 3.40 14.07
N GLY A 40 7.92 4.28 14.37
CA GLY A 40 8.16 5.71 14.57
C GLY A 40 8.37 6.50 13.28
N CYS A 41 7.94 5.97 12.13
CA CYS A 41 8.01 6.65 10.84
C CYS A 41 7.14 7.93 10.86
N SER A 42 7.67 9.03 10.32
CA SER A 42 6.92 10.27 10.19
C SER A 42 5.91 10.19 9.03
N GLU A 43 4.87 11.02 9.07
CA GLU A 43 3.88 11.08 7.98
C GLU A 43 4.52 11.45 6.63
N LEU A 44 5.53 12.33 6.62
CA LEU A 44 6.24 12.71 5.39
C LEU A 44 7.00 11.52 4.76
N VAL A 45 7.64 10.69 5.58
CA VAL A 45 8.35 9.51 5.09
C VAL A 45 7.36 8.46 4.60
N LEU A 46 6.24 8.28 5.30
CA LEU A 46 5.15 7.42 4.86
C LEU A 46 4.56 7.90 3.52
N GLU A 47 4.31 9.19 3.36
CA GLU A 47 3.79 9.78 2.12
C GLU A 47 4.74 9.53 0.95
N THR A 48 6.04 9.72 1.18
CA THR A 48 7.09 9.44 0.19
C THR A 48 7.05 7.96 -0.22
N TYR A 49 6.98 7.07 0.76
CA TYR A 49 6.86 5.63 0.53
C TYR A 49 5.63 5.25 -0.29
N LEU A 50 4.45 5.77 0.08
CA LEU A 50 3.20 5.48 -0.62
C LEU A 50 3.22 5.96 -2.07
N LYS A 51 3.85 7.12 -2.34
CA LYS A 51 4.06 7.62 -3.72
C LYS A 51 4.96 6.70 -4.54
N GLU A 52 6.02 6.15 -3.95
CA GLU A 52 6.87 5.18 -4.62
C GLU A 52 6.14 3.85 -4.87
N LEU A 53 5.34 3.39 -3.91
CA LEU A 53 4.54 2.18 -4.03
C LEU A 53 3.51 2.30 -5.18
N ILE A 54 2.83 3.45 -5.31
CA ILE A 54 1.92 3.73 -6.43
C ILE A 54 2.64 3.64 -7.77
N LYS A 55 3.84 4.23 -7.90
CA LYS A 55 4.62 4.15 -9.14
C LYS A 55 4.94 2.69 -9.48
N HIS A 56 5.35 1.91 -8.48
CA HIS A 56 5.66 0.49 -8.66
C HIS A 56 4.41 -0.32 -9.06
N LEU A 57 3.27 -0.11 -8.39
CA LEU A 57 2.01 -0.75 -8.72
C LEU A 57 1.53 -0.39 -10.12
N GLY A 58 1.71 0.86 -10.57
CA GLY A 58 1.37 1.29 -11.93
C GLY A 58 2.08 0.45 -13.00
N LEU A 59 3.38 0.20 -12.84
CA LEU A 59 4.14 -0.68 -13.74
C LEU A 59 3.63 -2.13 -13.71
N LEU A 60 3.27 -2.62 -12.54
CA LEU A 60 2.74 -3.98 -12.37
C LEU A 60 1.32 -4.15 -12.94
N ILE A 61 0.49 -3.11 -12.86
CA ILE A 61 -0.85 -3.09 -13.47
C ILE A 61 -0.74 -3.28 -14.98
N GLU A 62 0.14 -2.52 -15.64
CA GLU A 62 0.36 -2.66 -17.08
C GLU A 62 0.91 -4.05 -17.43
N SER A 63 1.87 -4.55 -16.65
CA SER A 63 2.47 -5.87 -16.87
C SER A 63 1.53 -7.06 -16.61
N ASN A 64 0.42 -6.85 -15.91
CA ASN A 64 -0.54 -7.89 -15.50
C ASN A 64 -1.97 -7.57 -15.96
N LYS A 65 -2.11 -6.78 -17.03
CA LYS A 65 -3.40 -6.32 -17.54
C LYS A 65 -4.32 -7.49 -17.90
N GLY A 66 -5.57 -7.41 -17.46
CA GLY A 66 -6.59 -8.45 -17.70
C GLY A 66 -6.51 -9.67 -16.78
N THR A 67 -5.54 -9.72 -15.86
CA THR A 67 -5.45 -10.80 -14.86
C THR A 67 -6.09 -10.41 -13.53
N LEU A 68 -6.45 -11.41 -12.72
CA LEU A 68 -6.92 -11.20 -11.34
C LEU A 68 -5.86 -10.47 -10.49
N ILE A 69 -4.59 -10.83 -10.67
CA ILE A 69 -3.46 -10.18 -10.00
C ILE A 69 -3.39 -8.69 -10.37
N GLY A 70 -3.59 -8.35 -11.64
CA GLY A 70 -3.67 -6.97 -12.10
C GLY A 70 -4.84 -6.20 -11.49
N ALA A 71 -5.98 -6.86 -11.24
CA ALA A 71 -7.10 -6.26 -10.52
C ALA A 71 -6.74 -5.95 -9.05
N ASN A 72 -6.05 -6.86 -8.37
CA ASN A 72 -5.56 -6.63 -7.00
C ASN A 72 -4.61 -5.44 -6.90
N TYR A 73 -3.69 -5.30 -7.87
CA TYR A 73 -2.82 -4.13 -7.94
C TYR A 73 -3.61 -2.83 -8.18
N LYS A 74 -4.64 -2.85 -9.03
CA LYS A 74 -5.53 -1.69 -9.23
C LYS A 74 -6.28 -1.31 -7.97
N TYR A 75 -6.77 -2.27 -7.19
CA TYR A 75 -7.43 -1.99 -5.91
C TYR A 75 -6.48 -1.34 -4.92
N ALA A 76 -5.29 -1.92 -4.72
CA ALA A 76 -4.27 -1.33 -3.86
C ALA A 76 -3.85 0.07 -4.34
N TYR A 77 -3.64 0.24 -5.65
CA TYR A 77 -3.29 1.52 -6.27
C TYR A 77 -4.35 2.60 -6.01
N GLY A 78 -5.63 2.27 -6.24
CA GLY A 78 -6.74 3.20 -6.00
C GLY A 78 -6.85 3.57 -4.52
N PHE A 79 -6.76 2.59 -3.64
CA PHE A 79 -6.82 2.82 -2.20
C PHE A 79 -5.68 3.72 -1.70
N ILE A 80 -4.44 3.51 -2.16
CA ILE A 80 -3.31 4.37 -1.75
C ILE A 80 -3.51 5.81 -2.25
N ASN A 81 -4.02 6.02 -3.47
CA ASN A 81 -4.33 7.36 -3.95
C ASN A 81 -5.37 8.05 -3.05
N THR A 82 -6.41 7.33 -2.65
CA THR A 82 -7.41 7.86 -1.70
C THR A 82 -6.77 8.23 -0.35
N LEU A 83 -5.84 7.42 0.16
CA LEU A 83 -5.12 7.75 1.40
C LEU A 83 -4.25 9.00 1.27
N LEU A 84 -3.57 9.19 0.12
CA LEU A 84 -2.73 10.36 -0.13
C LEU A 84 -3.52 11.67 -0.21
N GLU A 85 -4.82 11.61 -0.51
CA GLU A 85 -5.71 12.77 -0.51
C GLU A 85 -6.25 13.11 0.89
N MET A 86 -6.02 12.26 1.90
CA MET A 86 -6.52 12.48 3.25
C MET A 86 -5.62 13.44 4.06
N PRO A 87 -6.19 14.37 4.85
CA PRO A 87 -5.43 15.35 5.63
C PRO A 87 -4.53 14.75 6.72
N SER A 88 -4.83 13.54 7.22
CA SER A 88 -3.94 12.80 8.13
C SER A 88 -4.22 11.30 8.04
N VAL A 89 -3.32 10.59 7.35
CA VAL A 89 -3.34 9.12 7.25
C VAL A 89 -3.18 8.46 8.62
N LYS A 90 -2.40 9.06 9.52
CA LYS A 90 -2.17 8.52 10.87
C LYS A 90 -3.44 8.50 11.70
N ASN A 91 -4.24 9.55 11.64
CA ASN A 91 -5.52 9.60 12.34
C ASN A 91 -6.52 8.62 11.73
N TRP A 92 -6.52 8.47 10.41
CA TRP A 92 -7.38 7.53 9.71
C TRP A 92 -7.09 6.06 10.09
N VAL A 93 -5.82 5.64 10.11
CA VAL A 93 -5.45 4.25 10.48
C VAL A 93 -5.85 3.90 11.92
N LYS A 94 -5.87 4.90 12.81
CA LYS A 94 -6.33 4.70 14.20
C LYS A 94 -7.84 4.54 14.31
N THR A 95 -8.61 5.16 13.42
CA THR A 95 -10.08 5.15 13.48
C THR A 95 -10.71 4.02 12.70
N THR A 96 -10.04 3.44 11.69
CA THR A 96 -10.70 2.50 10.78
C THR A 96 -10.84 1.06 11.25
N GLY A 97 -10.28 0.64 12.39
CA GLY A 97 -10.59 -0.67 13.01
C GLY A 97 -10.31 -1.91 12.14
N LEU A 98 -9.70 -1.72 10.97
CA LEU A 98 -9.21 -2.76 10.05
C LEU A 98 -7.92 -3.39 10.59
#